data_AF-A0A495ZT28-F1
#
_entry.id   AF-A0A495ZT28-F1
#
_cell.length_a   1.000
_cell.length_b   1.000
_cell.length_c   1.000
_cell.angle_alpha   90.00
_cell.angle_beta   90.00
_cell.angle_gamma   90.00
#
_symmetry.space_group_name_H-M   'P 1'
#
loop_
_entity.id
_entity.type
_entity.pdbx_description
1 polymer ?
#
loop_
_entity_poly.entity_id
_entity_poly.type
_entity_poly.pdbx_seq_one_letter_code
_entity_poly.pdbx_strand_id
1 'polypeptide(L)'
;MGMTMKLSKFVWISALLLVAIVLICEASETDQLKFEEMLKQPEEHWYDLTMMGMKIGYMHIYLEKTEYQGEEMIRSRTDMVMQFKGFGNNMKIEMNRIEYSDSNFKPRYFVLTSNESGEKKVEGKIKDNVAYMKTTLNGQTTESEIDVPENTISDTVAVNYLLSKDQLKIGEKLNYNTFSFDLLQSIKTELSVVDEASLTYQSEEKQVYILKQELDIMGGITARLWITPDGTTYKSATDMMGLSMVATKTDRETALDAIEEVDLVLNTRIIPTGKKPKQSAARFVASVQLSEGSLKEAIMTRDHQKLTLNSERSGTLSVEIPEIEDGNCVDLPIEDSELQTFLSPTAFIEAAHPNIRAKAVEILDGEVNSWRAAKKLSTWVYKSIRNKKLSGGFNSSLKTLESLSGDCTEHTVLLIAMARSVGIPARICSGLVFSKDAFYYHFWPEVYVGTWVQMDPTLGQTIADANHIQLQGNILESGTMVEFTEGVFRTLNQLEIDIVE
;
A
#
# COMPACT_ATOMS: atom_id res chain seq x y z
N MET A 1 26.97 -26.13 0.55
CA MET A 1 26.85 -25.24 -0.61
C MET A 1 25.59 -24.42 -0.38
N GLY A 2 25.77 -23.29 0.32
CA GLY A 2 24.70 -22.54 0.96
C GLY A 2 23.95 -21.67 -0.04
N MET A 3 22.62 -21.77 -0.01
CA MET A 3 21.73 -20.96 -0.82
C MET A 3 21.40 -19.69 -0.02
N THR A 4 22.09 -18.60 -0.31
CA THR A 4 21.76 -17.25 0.17
C THR A 4 20.40 -16.86 -0.41
N MET A 5 19.34 -17.01 0.37
CA MET A 5 18.04 -16.40 0.10
C MET A 5 18.19 -14.88 0.24
N LYS A 6 18.14 -14.15 -0.88
CA LYS A 6 18.05 -12.69 -0.89
C LYS A 6 16.72 -12.28 -0.22
N LEU A 7 16.81 -11.65 0.95
CA LEU A 7 15.69 -11.08 1.72
C LEU A 7 14.94 -9.91 1.03
N SER A 8 15.26 -9.57 -0.22
CA SER A 8 14.84 -8.32 -0.87
C SER A 8 13.37 -8.22 -1.30
N LYS A 9 12.51 -9.20 -0.96
CA LYS A 9 11.11 -9.26 -1.44
C LYS A 9 10.04 -9.03 -0.36
N PHE A 10 10.39 -9.09 0.93
CA PHE A 10 9.40 -8.97 2.02
C PHE A 10 9.15 -7.53 2.51
N VAL A 11 9.94 -6.56 2.05
CA VAL A 11 10.01 -5.20 2.59
C VAL A 11 8.81 -4.31 2.22
N TRP A 12 7.95 -4.69 1.26
CA TRP A 12 6.97 -3.77 0.68
C TRP A 12 5.64 -3.64 1.44
N ILE A 13 5.35 -4.54 2.38
CA ILE A 13 4.01 -4.75 2.96
C ILE A 13 3.53 -3.58 3.86
N SER A 14 4.44 -2.74 4.33
CA SER A 14 4.16 -1.71 5.34
C SER A 14 4.19 -0.27 4.83
N ALA A 15 4.41 -0.06 3.54
CA ALA A 15 4.58 1.27 2.97
C ALA A 15 3.33 2.17 3.07
N LEU A 16 2.11 1.61 3.12
CA LEU A 16 0.88 2.40 3.26
C LEU A 16 0.69 3.01 4.66
N LEU A 17 1.43 2.51 5.64
CA LEU A 17 1.30 2.85 7.06
C LEU A 17 2.42 3.76 7.55
N LEU A 18 3.31 4.20 6.65
CA LEU A 18 4.48 5.00 6.97
C LEU A 18 4.06 6.41 7.40
N VAL A 19 3.60 6.50 8.64
CA VAL A 19 3.49 7.75 9.35
C VAL A 19 4.76 7.85 10.17
N ALA A 20 5.81 8.40 9.55
CA ALA A 20 7.02 8.76 10.26
C ALA A 20 6.66 9.93 11.18
N ILE A 21 6.23 9.60 12.40
CA ILE A 21 5.93 10.60 13.41
C ILE A 21 6.98 10.52 14.47
N VAL A 22 7.77 11.57 14.45
CA VAL A 22 8.82 11.78 15.41
C VAL A 22 8.27 12.75 16.44
N LEU A 23 8.24 12.35 17.72
CA LEU A 23 7.63 13.10 18.82
C LEU A 23 8.61 13.30 19.97
N ILE A 24 8.58 14.46 20.64
CA ILE A 24 9.34 14.76 21.86
C ILE A 24 8.58 15.73 22.79
N CYS A 25 9.23 16.06 23.92
CA CYS A 25 8.98 17.12 24.91
C CYS A 25 10.20 18.07 25.14
N GLU A 26 9.99 19.02 26.06
CA GLU A 26 10.43 20.44 26.09
C GLU A 26 11.92 20.86 26.08
N ALA A 27 12.21 22.07 25.56
CA ALA A 27 13.47 22.79 25.68
C ALA A 27 13.31 24.32 25.81
N SER A 28 14.03 24.88 26.80
CA SER A 28 14.82 26.13 26.68
C SER A 28 15.88 26.27 27.79
N GLU A 29 17.09 26.66 27.38
CA GLU A 29 18.26 27.28 28.07
C GLU A 29 18.98 26.59 29.25
N THR A 30 18.73 25.31 29.56
CA THR A 30 19.54 24.56 30.57
C THR A 30 19.74 23.11 30.13
N ASP A 31 20.34 22.95 28.95
CA ASP A 31 20.14 21.79 28.05
C ASP A 31 20.74 20.42 28.48
N GLN A 32 21.41 20.31 29.63
CA GLN A 32 21.79 19.00 30.21
C GLN A 32 20.95 18.58 31.42
N LEU A 33 20.52 19.52 32.27
CA LEU A 33 19.74 19.21 33.47
C LEU A 33 18.26 18.88 33.16
N LYS A 34 17.72 19.43 32.07
CA LYS A 34 16.32 19.21 31.66
C LYS A 34 16.08 17.85 31.00
N PHE A 35 17.04 17.32 30.24
CA PHE A 35 16.94 15.98 29.62
C PHE A 35 16.80 14.85 30.67
N GLU A 36 17.51 14.96 31.79
CA GLU A 36 17.37 14.02 32.91
C GLU A 36 16.02 14.17 33.65
N GLU A 37 15.44 15.36 33.70
CA GLU A 37 14.16 15.66 34.35
C GLU A 37 12.93 15.29 33.52
N MET A 38 12.98 15.47 32.21
CA MET A 38 11.86 15.25 31.30
C MET A 38 11.46 13.77 31.22
N LEU A 39 12.45 12.90 31.20
CA LEU A 39 12.26 11.47 31.26
C LEU A 39 11.80 10.95 32.64
N LYS A 40 11.60 11.80 33.66
CA LYS A 40 11.11 11.37 34.99
C LYS A 40 9.61 11.12 35.04
N GLN A 41 8.83 11.60 34.06
CA GLN A 41 7.38 11.37 34.00
C GLN A 41 6.99 10.78 32.65
N PRO A 42 5.98 9.91 32.62
CA PRO A 42 5.48 9.38 31.36
C PRO A 42 4.77 10.47 30.55
N GLU A 43 4.97 10.43 29.24
CA GLU A 43 4.37 11.33 28.25
C GLU A 43 3.30 10.59 27.45
N GLU A 44 2.17 11.25 27.23
CA GLU A 44 1.05 10.68 26.48
C GLU A 44 0.60 11.67 25.40
N HIS A 45 0.47 11.19 24.16
CA HIS A 45 0.12 12.01 23.02
C HIS A 45 -0.91 11.31 22.13
N TRP A 46 -1.97 12.04 21.79
CA TRP A 46 -3.04 11.59 20.91
C TRP A 46 -3.02 12.40 19.61
N TYR A 47 -3.30 11.71 18.50
CA TYR A 47 -3.31 12.28 17.17
C TYR A 47 -4.54 11.82 16.40
N ASP A 48 -5.18 12.75 15.71
CA ASP A 48 -6.08 12.43 14.62
C ASP A 48 -5.26 12.10 13.39
N LEU A 49 -5.57 10.96 12.75
CA LEU A 49 -5.01 10.60 11.47
C LEU A 49 -6.00 10.98 10.38
N THR A 50 -5.52 11.76 9.41
CA THR A 50 -6.32 12.21 8.28
C THR A 50 -5.62 11.85 6.97
N MET A 51 -6.43 11.51 5.96
CA MET A 51 -5.97 11.25 4.60
C MET A 51 -6.86 12.02 3.64
N MET A 52 -6.25 12.77 2.72
CA MET A 52 -6.99 13.67 1.81
C MET A 52 -7.93 14.64 2.56
N GLY A 53 -7.56 15.04 3.77
CA GLY A 53 -8.33 15.95 4.63
C GLY A 53 -9.48 15.30 5.43
N MET A 54 -9.75 14.01 5.26
CA MET A 54 -10.78 13.28 6.01
C MET A 54 -10.16 12.45 7.14
N LYS A 55 -10.81 12.40 8.30
CA LYS A 55 -10.36 11.60 9.44
C LYS A 55 -10.52 10.11 9.17
N ILE A 56 -9.41 9.40 9.16
CA ILE A 56 -9.36 7.95 8.94
C ILE A 56 -9.04 7.17 10.21
N GLY A 57 -8.72 7.83 11.31
CA GLY A 57 -8.38 7.11 12.52
C GLY A 57 -7.65 7.94 13.55
N TYR A 58 -6.93 7.25 14.42
CA TYR A 58 -6.14 7.88 15.46
C TYR A 58 -4.83 7.14 15.68
N MET A 59 -3.92 7.85 16.32
CA MET A 59 -2.70 7.30 16.86
C MET A 59 -2.51 7.78 18.29
N HIS A 60 -2.11 6.88 19.16
CA HIS A 60 -1.81 7.13 20.55
C HIS A 60 -0.38 6.67 20.82
N ILE A 61 0.44 7.58 21.32
CA ILE A 61 1.83 7.33 21.67
C ILE A 61 2.01 7.60 23.16
N TYR A 62 2.63 6.65 23.83
CA TYR A 62 2.98 6.72 25.23
C TYR A 62 4.48 6.46 25.39
N LEU A 63 5.20 7.37 26.04
CA LEU A 63 6.64 7.25 26.29
C LEU A 63 6.91 7.26 27.79
N GLU A 64 7.81 6.40 28.25
CA GLU A 64 8.26 6.38 29.65
C GLU A 64 9.73 5.97 29.76
N LYS A 65 10.44 6.45 30.78
CA LYS A 65 11.66 5.77 31.23
C LYS A 65 11.28 4.45 31.88
N THR A 66 12.09 3.46 31.60
CA THR A 66 11.96 2.15 32.22
C THR A 66 13.33 1.53 32.44
N GLU A 67 13.35 0.40 33.12
CA GLU A 67 14.52 -0.45 33.23
C GLU A 67 14.24 -1.74 32.46
N TYR A 68 15.16 -2.12 31.57
CA TYR A 68 15.08 -3.38 30.85
C TYR A 68 16.43 -4.08 30.90
N GLN A 69 16.46 -5.29 31.45
CA GLN A 69 17.67 -6.09 31.67
C GLN A 69 18.77 -5.40 32.49
N GLY A 70 18.39 -4.54 33.45
CA GLY A 70 19.36 -3.84 34.31
C GLY A 70 19.90 -2.54 33.74
N GLU A 71 19.44 -2.12 32.56
CA GLU A 71 19.83 -0.88 31.90
C GLU A 71 18.63 0.08 31.83
N GLU A 72 18.88 1.37 32.06
CA GLU A 72 17.90 2.42 31.82
C GLU A 72 17.60 2.52 30.32
N MET A 73 16.32 2.50 29.97
CA MET A 73 15.83 2.51 28.60
C MET A 73 14.65 3.46 28.47
N ILE A 74 14.38 3.90 27.24
CA ILE A 74 13.17 4.60 26.87
C ILE A 74 12.22 3.55 26.30
N ARG A 75 11.05 3.40 26.91
CA ARG A 75 9.98 2.56 26.37
C ARG A 75 8.97 3.43 25.67
N SER A 76 8.66 3.10 24.41
CA SER A 76 7.58 3.70 23.67
C SER A 76 6.52 2.65 23.35
N ARG A 77 5.25 3.03 23.50
CA ARG A 77 4.09 2.27 23.06
C ARG A 77 3.34 3.11 22.03
N THR A 78 3.04 2.52 20.89
CA THR A 78 2.23 3.13 19.84
C THR A 78 1.01 2.26 19.59
N ASP A 79 -0.18 2.84 19.70
CA ASP A 79 -1.43 2.25 19.25
C ASP A 79 -1.92 3.07 18.05
N MET A 80 -2.19 2.42 16.93
CA MET A 80 -2.71 3.07 15.73
C MET A 80 -3.92 2.30 15.23
N VAL A 81 -4.99 3.05 14.95
CA VAL A 81 -6.18 2.51 14.29
C VAL A 81 -6.48 3.37 13.09
N MET A 82 -6.64 2.75 11.93
CA MET A 82 -7.09 3.42 10.71
C MET A 82 -8.22 2.64 10.04
N GLN A 83 -9.12 3.35 9.39
CA GLN A 83 -10.26 2.81 8.66
C GLN A 83 -10.39 3.51 7.32
N PHE A 84 -10.45 2.71 6.27
CA PHE A 84 -10.70 3.19 4.91
C PHE A 84 -11.50 2.16 4.12
N LYS A 85 -12.17 2.65 3.09
CA LYS A 85 -12.88 1.87 2.08
C LYS A 85 -12.05 1.90 0.81
N GLY A 86 -11.28 0.86 0.54
CA GLY A 86 -10.42 0.79 -0.63
C GLY A 86 -10.75 -0.44 -1.45
N PHE A 87 -10.86 -0.28 -2.78
CA PHE A 87 -10.95 -1.38 -3.74
C PHE A 87 -11.98 -2.45 -3.33
N GLY A 88 -13.13 -1.96 -2.84
CA GLY A 88 -14.33 -2.69 -2.43
C GLY A 88 -14.35 -3.37 -1.04
N ASN A 89 -13.34 -3.10 -0.20
CA ASN A 89 -13.31 -3.55 1.20
C ASN A 89 -13.28 -2.42 2.23
N ASN A 90 -14.01 -2.60 3.34
CA ASN A 90 -13.75 -1.89 4.59
C ASN A 90 -12.48 -2.47 5.21
N MET A 91 -11.38 -1.74 5.14
CA MET A 91 -10.14 -2.09 5.81
C MET A 91 -10.08 -1.34 7.13
N LYS A 92 -10.00 -2.10 8.22
CA LYS A 92 -9.66 -1.56 9.54
C LYS A 92 -8.28 -2.09 9.90
N ILE A 93 -7.29 -1.20 9.88
CA ILE A 93 -5.94 -1.52 10.28
C ILE A 93 -5.79 -1.16 11.76
N GLU A 94 -5.34 -2.13 12.54
CA GLU A 94 -4.97 -1.97 13.94
C GLU A 94 -3.52 -2.38 14.08
N MET A 95 -2.71 -1.49 14.65
CA MET A 95 -1.30 -1.71 14.92
C MET A 95 -1.01 -1.36 16.37
N ASN A 96 -0.32 -2.26 17.06
CA ASN A 96 0.27 -2.00 18.35
C ASN A 96 1.77 -2.26 18.27
N ARG A 97 2.55 -1.35 18.83
CA ARG A 97 3.99 -1.46 18.93
C ARG A 97 4.43 -1.14 20.35
N ILE A 98 5.38 -1.93 20.83
CA ILE A 98 6.17 -1.60 22.02
C ILE A 98 7.63 -1.69 21.62
N GLU A 99 8.39 -0.65 21.86
CA GLU A 99 9.84 -0.61 21.66
C GLU A 99 10.56 -0.20 22.94
N TYR A 100 11.82 -0.61 23.03
CA TYR A 100 12.78 -0.23 24.07
C TYR A 100 14.04 0.28 23.37
N SER A 101 14.37 1.54 23.60
CA SER A 101 15.52 2.24 23.01
C SER A 101 16.51 2.63 24.10
N ASP A 102 17.80 2.53 23.79
CA ASP A 102 18.88 2.90 24.71
C ASP A 102 19.04 4.43 24.81
N SER A 103 19.98 4.89 25.65
CA SER A 103 20.28 6.30 25.84
C SER A 103 20.83 7.00 24.58
N ASN A 104 21.26 6.25 23.56
CA ASN A 104 21.64 6.77 22.25
C ASN A 104 20.47 6.68 21.25
N PHE A 105 19.25 6.42 21.74
CA PHE A 105 18.03 6.29 20.96
C PHE A 105 18.03 5.11 19.99
N LYS A 106 18.96 4.16 20.16
CA LYS A 106 19.02 2.96 19.33
C LYS A 106 18.03 1.92 19.86
N PRO A 107 17.13 1.37 19.03
CA PRO A 107 16.23 0.32 19.49
C PRO A 107 17.01 -0.94 19.86
N ARG A 108 16.63 -1.58 20.96
CA ARG A 108 17.24 -2.79 21.53
C ARG A 108 16.28 -3.97 21.48
N TYR A 109 15.01 -3.72 21.73
CA TYR A 109 13.95 -4.71 21.68
C TYR A 109 12.65 -4.09 21.21
N PHE A 110 11.87 -4.83 20.42
CA PHE A 110 10.54 -4.40 20.04
C PHE A 110 9.59 -5.57 19.81
N VAL A 111 8.31 -5.31 20.01
CA VAL A 111 7.20 -6.18 19.62
C VAL A 111 6.23 -5.33 18.82
N LEU A 112 5.89 -5.80 17.63
CA LEU A 112 4.89 -5.22 16.75
C LEU A 112 3.78 -6.27 16.56
N THR A 113 2.52 -5.84 16.61
CA THR A 113 1.37 -6.63 16.16
C THR A 113 0.52 -5.78 15.24
N SER A 114 0.06 -6.37 14.15
CA SER A 114 -0.73 -5.65 13.16
C SER A 114 -1.60 -6.62 12.35
N ASN A 115 -2.64 -6.10 11.71
CA ASN A 115 -3.61 -6.90 10.96
C ASN A 115 -3.68 -6.54 9.45
N GLU A 116 -2.72 -5.76 8.93
CA GLU A 116 -2.72 -5.21 7.57
C GLU A 116 -2.65 -6.28 6.47
N SER A 117 -2.05 -7.44 6.77
CA SER A 117 -1.86 -8.56 5.85
C SER A 117 -2.33 -9.90 6.44
N GLY A 118 -3.29 -9.83 7.37
CA GLY A 118 -3.62 -10.91 8.31
C GLY A 118 -2.96 -10.68 9.66
N GLU A 119 -3.17 -11.60 10.61
CA GLU A 119 -2.61 -11.47 11.96
C GLU A 119 -1.09 -11.63 11.91
N LYS A 120 -0.39 -10.50 12.03
CA LYS A 120 1.06 -10.39 12.00
C LYS A 120 1.58 -10.02 13.38
N LYS A 121 2.64 -10.70 13.79
CA LYS A 121 3.41 -10.37 14.99
C LYS A 121 4.89 -10.41 14.66
N VAL A 122 5.64 -9.39 15.05
CA VAL A 122 7.10 -9.35 14.94
C VAL A 122 7.68 -9.12 16.31
N GLU A 123 8.62 -9.97 16.71
CA GLU A 123 9.47 -9.75 17.87
C GLU A 123 10.90 -9.56 17.38
N GLY A 124 11.54 -8.45 17.74
CA GLY A 124 12.88 -8.11 17.30
C GLY A 124 13.81 -7.79 18.46
N LYS A 125 15.05 -8.26 18.36
CA LYS A 125 16.16 -7.95 19.28
C LYS A 125 17.33 -7.42 18.48
N ILE A 126 17.85 -6.26 18.84
CA ILE A 126 19.00 -5.66 18.16
C ILE A 126 20.21 -5.80 19.07
N LYS A 127 21.21 -6.55 18.61
CA LYS A 127 22.45 -6.82 19.33
C LYS A 127 23.62 -6.80 18.35
N ASP A 128 24.73 -6.19 18.75
CA ASP A 128 25.97 -6.14 17.95
C ASP A 128 25.74 -5.64 16.51
N ASN A 129 24.90 -4.60 16.36
CA ASN A 129 24.51 -4.03 15.07
C ASN A 129 23.77 -5.00 14.13
N VAL A 130 23.10 -6.02 14.66
CA VAL A 130 22.24 -6.93 13.91
C VAL A 130 20.86 -7.01 14.58
N ALA A 131 19.80 -6.85 13.80
CA ALA A 131 18.43 -7.10 14.20
C ALA A 131 18.06 -8.56 13.95
N TYR A 132 17.84 -9.32 15.03
CA TYR A 132 17.32 -10.68 15.01
C TYR A 132 15.81 -10.61 15.18
N MET A 133 15.06 -11.05 14.17
CA MET A 133 13.61 -10.89 14.15
C MET A 133 12.91 -12.22 13.95
N LYS A 134 11.82 -12.39 14.68
CA LYS A 134 10.89 -13.50 14.56
C LYS A 134 9.55 -12.96 14.11
N THR A 135 9.18 -13.26 12.87
CA THR A 135 7.92 -12.80 12.26
C THR A 135 6.95 -13.97 12.22
N THR A 136 5.78 -13.79 12.81
CA THR A 136 4.67 -14.75 12.74
C THR A 136 3.54 -14.13 11.95
N LEU A 137 3.15 -14.78 10.85
CA LEU A 137 2.05 -14.36 9.99
C LEU A 137 1.06 -15.52 9.88
N ASN A 138 -0.18 -15.31 10.30
CA ASN A 138 -1.26 -16.31 10.23
C ASN A 138 -0.85 -17.69 10.81
N GLY A 139 -0.11 -17.67 11.92
CA GLY A 139 0.36 -18.87 12.62
C GLY A 139 1.64 -19.52 12.06
N GLN A 140 2.18 -19.04 10.94
CA GLN A 140 3.48 -19.46 10.42
C GLN A 140 4.58 -18.51 10.87
N THR A 141 5.68 -19.05 11.39
CA THR A 141 6.80 -18.27 11.89
C THR A 141 8.03 -18.39 11.00
N THR A 142 8.66 -17.26 10.70
CA THR A 142 9.97 -17.14 10.06
C THR A 142 10.92 -16.35 10.95
N GLU A 143 12.22 -16.58 10.75
CA GLU A 143 13.29 -15.84 11.41
C GLU A 143 14.14 -15.14 10.35
N SER A 144 14.66 -13.97 10.69
CA SER A 144 15.49 -13.16 9.81
C SER A 144 16.50 -12.33 10.58
N GLU A 145 17.61 -12.03 9.92
CA GLU A 145 18.68 -11.18 10.45
C GLU A 145 18.94 -10.04 9.47
N ILE A 146 19.05 -8.82 9.98
CA ILE A 146 19.31 -7.61 9.18
C ILE A 146 20.38 -6.77 9.85
N ASP A 147 21.33 -6.28 9.06
CA ASP A 147 22.36 -5.34 9.53
C ASP A 147 21.73 -4.01 9.94
N VAL A 148 22.12 -3.50 11.11
CA VAL A 148 21.66 -2.24 11.69
C VAL A 148 22.88 -1.34 11.88
N PRO A 149 23.12 -0.37 10.98
CA PRO A 149 24.22 0.59 11.11
C PRO A 149 24.33 1.19 12.51
N GLU A 150 25.55 1.50 12.93
CA GLU A 150 25.83 1.95 14.31
C GLU A 150 25.03 3.20 14.67
N ASN A 151 24.98 4.19 13.77
CA ASN A 151 24.22 5.43 13.88
C ASN A 151 22.69 5.28 13.62
N THR A 152 22.15 4.07 13.78
CA THR A 152 20.71 3.85 13.67
C THR A 152 20.00 4.27 14.96
N ILE A 153 19.00 5.11 14.84
CA ILE A 153 18.09 5.51 15.93
C ILE A 153 16.66 5.04 15.63
N SER A 154 15.79 4.98 16.63
CA SER A 154 14.39 4.65 16.44
C SER A 154 13.64 5.81 15.78
N ASP A 155 12.71 5.50 14.88
CA ASP A 155 11.85 6.48 14.22
C ASP A 155 10.97 7.29 15.19
N THR A 156 10.71 6.75 16.38
CA THR A 156 9.78 7.35 17.34
C THR A 156 10.47 8.39 18.22
N VAL A 157 11.80 8.27 18.39
CA VAL A 157 12.62 9.14 19.25
C VAL A 157 13.66 9.94 18.47
N ALA A 158 13.55 9.99 17.13
CA ALA A 158 14.55 10.62 16.27
C ALA A 158 14.71 12.14 16.48
N VAL A 159 13.66 12.87 16.86
CA VAL A 159 13.80 14.29 17.17
C VAL A 159 14.38 14.44 18.59
N ASN A 160 14.15 13.51 19.54
CA ASN A 160 14.84 13.55 20.85
C ASN A 160 16.36 13.53 20.63
N TYR A 161 16.81 12.71 19.67
CA TYR A 161 18.19 12.71 19.24
C TYR A 161 18.64 14.07 18.69
N LEU A 162 17.85 14.72 17.83
CA LEU A 162 18.16 16.08 17.35
C LEU A 162 18.27 17.11 18.48
N LEU A 163 17.31 17.13 19.40
CA LEU A 163 17.32 18.05 20.53
C LEU A 163 18.53 17.82 21.42
N SER A 164 18.93 16.56 21.64
CA SER A 164 20.15 16.24 22.39
C SER A 164 21.45 16.79 21.76
N LYS A 165 21.37 17.32 20.53
CA LYS A 165 22.48 17.93 19.80
C LYS A 165 22.34 19.46 19.65
N ASP A 166 21.30 20.08 20.23
CA ASP A 166 21.01 21.52 20.12
C ASP A 166 20.87 22.02 18.67
N GLN A 167 20.27 21.20 17.78
CA GLN A 167 20.24 21.41 16.32
C GLN A 167 18.95 22.05 15.75
N LEU A 168 18.07 22.64 16.57
CA LEU A 168 16.89 23.38 16.07
C LEU A 168 17.26 24.80 15.63
N LYS A 169 17.87 24.94 14.44
CA LYS A 169 18.09 26.24 13.79
C LYS A 169 17.84 26.13 12.30
N ILE A 170 17.18 27.14 11.71
CA ILE A 170 16.88 27.16 10.28
C ILE A 170 18.16 26.94 9.46
N GLY A 171 18.11 25.99 8.52
CA GLY A 171 19.23 25.59 7.67
C GLY A 171 20.09 24.45 8.22
N GLU A 172 19.94 24.08 9.49
CA GLU A 172 20.63 22.92 10.06
C GLU A 172 20.16 21.62 9.41
N LYS A 173 21.09 20.69 9.28
CA LYS A 173 20.86 19.37 8.68
C LYS A 173 21.50 18.28 9.52
N LEU A 174 20.78 17.17 9.68
CA LEU A 174 21.27 15.97 10.32
C LEU A 174 21.05 14.77 9.40
N ASN A 175 22.10 13.97 9.24
CA ASN A 175 22.05 12.70 8.54
C ASN A 175 22.22 11.56 9.54
N TYR A 176 21.28 10.60 9.52
CA TYR A 176 21.29 9.44 10.39
C TYR A 176 20.63 8.24 9.69
N ASN A 177 20.67 7.08 10.32
CA ASN A 177 19.83 5.96 9.92
C ASN A 177 18.65 5.87 10.88
N THR A 178 17.43 5.75 10.38
CA THR A 178 16.27 5.44 11.21
C THR A 178 15.94 3.95 11.07
N PHE A 179 15.69 3.26 12.18
CA PHE A 179 15.11 1.93 12.12
C PHE A 179 13.60 2.09 11.90
N SER A 180 13.14 1.72 10.70
CA SER A 180 11.71 1.71 10.42
C SER A 180 11.11 0.40 10.91
N PHE A 181 10.19 0.49 11.86
CA PHE A 181 9.47 -0.69 12.35
C PHE A 181 8.43 -1.20 11.36
N ASP A 182 8.00 -0.33 10.46
CA ASP A 182 7.18 -0.69 9.31
C ASP A 182 7.97 -1.60 8.37
N LEU A 183 9.12 -1.14 7.89
CA LEU A 183 9.93 -1.87 6.90
C LEU A 183 10.86 -2.92 7.53
N LEU A 184 10.95 -2.94 8.86
CA LEU A 184 11.79 -3.82 9.66
C LEU A 184 13.29 -3.72 9.32
N GLN A 185 13.76 -2.55 8.92
CA GLN A 185 15.15 -2.32 8.52
C GLN A 185 15.59 -0.87 8.78
N SER A 186 16.91 -0.65 8.76
CA SER A 186 17.50 0.70 8.80
C SER A 186 17.41 1.40 7.46
N ILE A 187 17.10 2.69 7.50
CA ILE A 187 16.84 3.54 6.34
C ILE A 187 17.62 4.82 6.50
N LYS A 188 18.28 5.28 5.43
CA LYS A 188 18.97 6.56 5.44
C LYS A 188 17.96 7.68 5.53
N THR A 189 18.21 8.60 6.44
CA THR A 189 17.31 9.72 6.72
C THR A 189 18.11 11.01 6.78
N GLU A 190 17.71 11.99 5.98
CA GLU A 190 18.12 13.38 6.15
C GLU A 190 16.99 14.14 6.85
N LEU A 191 17.33 14.93 7.85
CA LEU A 191 16.40 15.81 8.53
C LEU A 191 16.96 17.22 8.49
N SER A 192 16.13 18.18 8.11
CA SER A 192 16.53 19.57 7.95
C SER A 192 15.50 20.51 8.55
N VAL A 193 15.94 21.56 9.24
CA VAL A 193 15.05 22.63 9.72
C VAL A 193 14.88 23.63 8.59
N VAL A 194 13.68 23.74 8.04
CA VAL A 194 13.43 24.50 6.82
C VAL A 194 12.77 25.85 7.06
N ASP A 195 12.01 25.99 8.14
CA ASP A 195 11.28 27.22 8.44
C ASP A 195 10.85 27.31 9.91
N GLU A 196 10.28 28.44 10.29
CA GLU A 196 9.53 28.67 11.53
C GLU A 196 8.11 29.15 11.19
N ALA A 197 7.12 28.76 11.97
CA ALA A 197 5.73 29.15 11.79
C ALA A 197 5.02 29.26 13.14
N SER A 198 3.82 29.83 13.13
CA SER A 198 2.88 29.69 14.24
C SER A 198 1.68 28.82 13.85
N LEU A 199 1.17 28.05 14.81
CA LEU A 199 -0.06 27.28 14.65
C LEU A 199 -0.97 27.49 15.85
N THR A 200 -2.27 27.32 15.66
CA THR A 200 -3.25 27.38 16.74
C THR A 200 -3.59 25.96 17.19
N TYR A 201 -3.44 25.67 18.48
CA TYR A 201 -3.89 24.44 19.13
C TYR A 201 -4.73 24.77 20.36
N GLN A 202 -5.96 24.25 20.44
CA GLN A 202 -6.89 24.52 21.55
C GLN A 202 -7.06 26.02 21.88
N SER A 203 -7.08 26.87 20.85
CA SER A 203 -7.16 28.35 20.95
C SER A 203 -5.89 29.05 21.48
N GLU A 204 -4.79 28.33 21.67
CA GLU A 204 -3.48 28.89 21.97
C GLU A 204 -2.61 28.93 20.72
N GLU A 205 -1.87 30.02 20.53
CA GLU A 205 -0.85 30.11 19.50
C GLU A 205 0.45 29.46 20.00
N LYS A 206 1.00 28.53 19.20
CA LYS A 206 2.27 27.86 19.45
C LYS A 206 3.26 28.20 18.34
N GLN A 207 4.47 28.59 18.72
CA GLN A 207 5.57 28.78 17.78
C GLN A 207 6.21 27.42 17.49
N VAL A 208 6.45 27.11 16.22
CA VAL A 208 6.98 25.82 15.77
C VAL A 208 8.06 26.00 14.72
N TYR A 209 9.03 25.09 14.74
CA TYR A 209 9.91 24.80 13.63
C TYR A 209 9.22 23.86 12.64
N ILE A 210 9.48 24.07 11.35
CA ILE A 210 9.10 23.15 10.29
C ILE A 210 10.35 22.36 9.93
N LEU A 211 10.29 21.04 10.14
CA LEU A 211 11.34 20.11 9.76
C LEU A 211 10.92 19.38 8.49
N LYS A 212 11.86 19.24 7.55
CA LYS A 212 11.71 18.36 6.38
C LYS A 212 12.56 17.12 6.59
N GLN A 213 11.91 15.96 6.56
CA GLN A 213 12.53 14.65 6.64
C GLN A 213 12.49 13.97 5.27
N GLU A 214 13.65 13.56 4.77
CA GLU A 214 13.78 12.80 3.53
C GLU A 214 14.21 11.38 3.87
N LEU A 215 13.39 10.41 3.47
CA LEU A 215 13.59 8.98 3.71
C LEU A 215 14.01 8.31 2.41
N ASP A 216 15.15 7.61 2.41
CA ASP A 216 15.66 6.84 1.26
C ASP A 216 14.88 5.52 1.09
N ILE A 217 13.61 5.68 0.69
CA ILE A 217 12.62 4.61 0.54
C ILE A 217 11.85 4.87 -0.75
N MET A 218 11.64 3.84 -1.57
CA MET A 218 10.69 3.89 -2.70
C MET A 218 10.88 5.07 -3.66
N GLY A 219 12.12 5.51 -3.87
CA GLY A 219 12.43 6.66 -4.74
C GLY A 219 12.45 8.02 -4.05
N GLY A 220 12.31 8.05 -2.72
CA GLY A 220 12.39 9.25 -1.86
C GLY A 220 11.01 9.64 -1.32
N ILE A 221 10.77 9.36 -0.04
CA ILE A 221 9.58 9.85 0.67
C ILE A 221 9.97 11.11 1.43
N THR A 222 9.14 12.15 1.33
CA THR A 222 9.31 13.38 2.12
C THR A 222 8.20 13.50 3.16
N ALA A 223 8.60 13.71 4.41
CA ALA A 223 7.70 14.12 5.48
C ALA A 223 8.03 15.55 5.95
N ARG A 224 7.02 16.25 6.45
CA ARG A 224 7.15 17.52 7.15
C ARG A 224 6.63 17.39 8.56
N LEU A 225 7.36 17.95 9.53
CA LEU A 225 6.97 17.96 10.93
C LEU A 225 6.90 19.41 11.43
N TRP A 226 5.83 19.73 12.17
CA TRP A 226 5.66 21.00 12.86
C TRP A 226 5.85 20.75 14.34
N ILE A 227 7.01 21.19 14.83
CA ILE A 227 7.51 20.86 16.15
C ILE A 227 7.81 22.14 16.91
N THR A 228 7.30 22.27 18.12
CA THR A 228 7.67 23.38 19.02
C THR A 228 9.18 23.34 19.33
N PRO A 229 9.82 24.44 19.78
CA PRO A 229 11.18 24.40 20.35
C PRO A 229 11.31 23.35 21.44
N ASP A 230 10.16 23.10 22.07
CA ASP A 230 9.93 22.12 23.09
C ASP A 230 9.80 20.68 22.55
N GLY A 231 10.05 20.43 21.28
CA GLY A 231 10.05 19.08 20.75
C GLY A 231 8.68 18.41 20.56
N THR A 232 7.59 19.02 21.03
CA THR A 232 6.23 18.52 20.79
C THR A 232 5.85 18.68 19.32
N THR A 233 5.65 17.56 18.63
CA THR A 233 5.10 17.60 17.27
C THR A 233 3.59 17.75 17.33
N TYR A 234 3.12 18.87 16.82
CA TYR A 234 1.69 19.19 16.70
C TYR A 234 1.08 18.70 15.39
N LYS A 235 1.92 18.57 14.37
CA LYS A 235 1.49 18.09 13.06
C LYS A 235 2.62 17.36 12.37
N SER A 236 2.29 16.27 11.69
CA SER A 236 3.15 15.67 10.67
C SER A 236 2.36 15.51 9.38
N ALA A 237 3.03 15.64 8.24
CA ALA A 237 2.47 15.41 6.93
C ALA A 237 3.45 14.58 6.11
N THR A 238 3.03 13.42 5.65
CA THR A 238 3.84 12.53 4.80
C THR A 238 3.11 12.37 3.47
N ASP A 239 3.78 12.77 2.39
CA ASP A 239 3.24 12.62 1.04
C ASP A 239 3.77 11.31 0.46
N MET A 240 2.86 10.42 0.08
CA MET A 240 3.18 9.10 -0.46
C MET A 240 2.37 8.84 -1.73
N MET A 241 3.03 8.91 -2.89
CA MET A 241 2.47 8.50 -4.18
C MET A 241 1.04 9.04 -4.43
N GLY A 242 0.83 10.34 -4.23
CA GLY A 242 -0.46 11.00 -4.43
C GLY A 242 -1.45 10.93 -3.26
N LEU A 243 -1.11 10.23 -2.17
CA LEU A 243 -1.83 10.28 -0.90
C LEU A 243 -1.06 11.15 0.09
N SER A 244 -1.73 12.15 0.65
CA SER A 244 -1.18 12.94 1.76
C SER A 244 -1.79 12.44 3.07
N MET A 245 -0.94 11.90 3.93
CA MET A 245 -1.26 11.43 5.27
C MET A 245 -0.84 12.49 6.27
N VAL A 246 -1.77 12.95 7.11
CA VAL A 246 -1.51 14.00 8.09
C VAL A 246 -1.95 13.53 9.46
N ALA A 247 -1.04 13.56 10.43
CA ALA A 247 -1.38 13.39 11.83
C ALA A 247 -1.38 14.74 12.53
N THR A 248 -2.44 15.04 13.25
CA THR A 248 -2.60 16.30 13.99
C THR A 248 -2.81 15.99 15.46
N LYS A 249 -1.97 16.58 16.32
CA LYS A 249 -2.09 16.41 17.77
C LYS A 249 -3.47 16.87 18.21
N THR A 250 -4.10 16.09 19.08
CA THR A 250 -5.45 16.33 19.58
C THR A 250 -5.58 15.76 21.00
N ASP A 251 -6.74 15.92 21.64
CA ASP A 251 -7.04 15.27 22.92
C ASP A 251 -7.63 13.86 22.71
N ARG A 252 -7.65 13.05 23.77
CA ARG A 252 -8.13 11.66 23.71
C ARG A 252 -9.58 11.53 23.26
N GLU A 253 -10.46 12.44 23.70
CA GLU A 253 -11.88 12.37 23.37
C GLU A 253 -12.07 12.61 21.87
N THR A 254 -11.48 13.70 21.36
CA THR A 254 -11.48 14.02 19.93
C THR A 254 -10.83 12.92 19.10
N ALA A 255 -9.69 12.34 19.54
CA ALA A 255 -9.05 11.24 18.82
C ALA A 255 -9.95 10.01 18.67
N LEU A 256 -10.66 9.64 19.75
CA LEU A 256 -11.52 8.46 19.80
C LEU A 256 -12.94 8.69 19.25
N ASP A 257 -13.27 9.92 18.83
CA ASP A 257 -14.52 10.21 18.13
C ASP A 257 -14.68 9.36 16.86
N ALA A 258 -15.93 9.33 16.37
CA ALA A 258 -16.31 8.53 15.22
C ALA A 258 -15.37 8.75 14.02
N ILE A 259 -14.87 7.63 13.48
CA ILE A 259 -14.02 7.63 12.30
C ILE A 259 -14.93 7.74 11.07
N GLU A 260 -14.65 8.72 10.21
CA GLU A 260 -15.31 8.79 8.91
C GLU A 260 -14.73 7.73 7.98
N GLU A 261 -15.59 6.94 7.34
CA GLU A 261 -15.11 5.96 6.37
C GLU A 261 -14.73 6.66 5.06
N VAL A 262 -13.42 6.76 4.80
CA VAL A 262 -12.91 7.32 3.54
C VAL A 262 -13.00 6.29 2.42
N ASP A 263 -13.88 6.53 1.45
CA ASP A 263 -13.96 5.73 0.22
C ASP A 263 -12.87 6.17 -0.78
N LEU A 264 -11.76 5.45 -0.77
CA LEU A 264 -10.63 5.67 -1.67
C LEU A 264 -11.04 5.54 -3.13
N VAL A 265 -11.94 4.62 -3.49
CA VAL A 265 -12.37 4.43 -4.88
C VAL A 265 -13.09 5.68 -5.38
N LEU A 266 -13.99 6.23 -4.57
CA LEU A 266 -14.71 7.46 -4.91
C LEU A 266 -13.80 8.69 -4.85
N ASN A 267 -12.94 8.81 -3.85
CA ASN A 267 -12.12 10.01 -3.63
C ASN A 267 -10.92 10.11 -4.58
N THR A 268 -10.49 9.00 -5.18
CA THR A 268 -9.36 8.97 -6.13
C THR A 268 -9.80 8.81 -7.59
N ARG A 269 -11.11 8.87 -7.86
CA ARG A 269 -11.67 8.78 -9.22
C ARG A 269 -11.13 9.91 -10.09
N ILE A 270 -10.84 9.60 -11.35
CA ILE A 270 -10.39 10.59 -12.33
C ILE A 270 -11.61 10.99 -13.16
N ILE A 271 -12.05 12.24 -13.01
CA ILE A 271 -13.13 12.79 -13.83
C ILE A 271 -12.50 13.22 -15.17
N PRO A 272 -12.80 12.54 -16.28
CA PRO A 272 -12.19 12.87 -17.55
C PRO A 272 -12.78 14.16 -18.13
N THR A 273 -11.99 14.84 -18.96
CA THR A 273 -12.44 15.93 -19.82
C THR A 273 -12.61 15.46 -21.27
N GLY A 274 -13.06 16.35 -22.16
CA GLY A 274 -13.24 16.03 -23.57
C GLY A 274 -14.55 15.31 -23.89
N LYS A 275 -14.51 14.31 -24.78
CA LYS A 275 -15.69 13.56 -25.22
C LYS A 275 -16.22 12.63 -24.12
N LYS A 276 -17.52 12.32 -24.19
CA LYS A 276 -18.13 11.31 -23.31
C LYS A 276 -17.79 9.90 -23.80
N PRO A 277 -17.26 9.01 -22.93
CA PRO A 277 -17.05 7.61 -23.26
C PRO A 277 -18.33 6.93 -23.71
N LYS A 278 -18.19 6.01 -24.66
CA LYS A 278 -19.27 5.10 -25.05
C LYS A 278 -19.10 3.79 -24.29
N GLN A 279 -20.19 3.27 -23.73
CA GLN A 279 -20.19 1.92 -23.18
C GLN A 279 -19.87 0.91 -24.28
N SER A 280 -19.06 -0.11 -23.97
CA SER A 280 -18.67 -1.14 -24.93
C SER A 280 -17.93 -0.59 -26.15
N ALA A 281 -17.15 0.48 -25.96
CA ALA A 281 -16.32 1.03 -27.02
C ALA A 281 -15.27 0.01 -27.49
N ALA A 282 -15.12 -0.16 -28.81
CA ALA A 282 -14.06 -0.97 -29.38
C ALA A 282 -12.72 -0.22 -29.48
N ARG A 283 -12.77 1.12 -29.37
CA ARG A 283 -11.62 2.00 -29.48
C ARG A 283 -11.78 3.20 -28.55
N PHE A 284 -10.67 3.61 -27.96
CA PHE A 284 -10.56 4.75 -27.06
C PHE A 284 -9.26 5.49 -27.35
N VAL A 285 -9.31 6.82 -27.46
CA VAL A 285 -8.11 7.65 -27.57
C VAL A 285 -8.23 8.83 -26.61
N ALA A 286 -7.18 9.06 -25.82
CA ALA A 286 -7.11 10.18 -24.89
C ALA A 286 -5.73 10.81 -24.85
N SER A 287 -5.69 12.12 -24.62
CA SER A 287 -4.49 12.79 -24.12
C SER A 287 -4.38 12.53 -22.63
N VAL A 288 -3.20 12.15 -22.16
CA VAL A 288 -2.91 11.86 -20.76
C VAL A 288 -1.77 12.74 -20.25
N GLN A 289 -1.89 13.19 -19.01
CA GLN A 289 -0.90 14.05 -18.35
C GLN A 289 -0.71 13.62 -16.90
N LEU A 290 0.55 13.57 -16.44
CA LEU A 290 0.89 13.44 -15.03
C LEU A 290 1.39 14.77 -14.47
N SER A 291 1.04 15.07 -13.22
CA SER A 291 1.65 16.19 -12.48
C SER A 291 3.12 15.91 -12.17
N GLU A 292 3.45 14.71 -11.71
CA GLU A 292 4.79 14.26 -11.33
C GLU A 292 5.13 12.85 -11.87
N GLY A 293 6.40 12.45 -11.78
CA GLY A 293 6.85 11.14 -12.27
C GLY A 293 6.97 11.02 -13.80
N SER A 294 6.80 9.79 -14.30
CA SER A 294 6.98 9.41 -15.71
C SER A 294 5.81 8.57 -16.22
N LEU A 295 5.18 9.01 -17.32
CA LEU A 295 4.08 8.27 -17.95
C LEU A 295 4.50 6.87 -18.42
N LYS A 296 5.78 6.72 -18.83
CA LYS A 296 6.32 5.43 -19.28
C LYS A 296 6.34 4.38 -18.16
N GLU A 297 6.53 4.82 -16.92
CA GLU A 297 6.54 3.95 -15.75
C GLU A 297 5.12 3.73 -15.19
N ALA A 298 4.25 4.72 -15.35
CA ALA A 298 2.90 4.70 -14.79
C ALA A 298 1.88 3.96 -15.66
N ILE A 299 2.01 4.01 -17.00
CA ILE A 299 1.04 3.42 -17.94
C ILE A 299 1.73 2.37 -18.81
N MET A 300 1.28 1.12 -18.66
CA MET A 300 1.79 -0.01 -19.41
C MET A 300 1.41 0.06 -20.91
N THR A 301 2.31 -0.41 -21.77
CA THR A 301 2.02 -0.63 -23.20
C THR A 301 1.88 -2.12 -23.52
N ARG A 302 0.89 -2.46 -24.34
CA ARG A 302 0.48 -3.80 -24.80
C ARG A 302 0.06 -3.74 -26.26
N ASP A 303 -0.25 -4.90 -26.85
CA ASP A 303 -0.72 -4.96 -28.24
C ASP A 303 -2.02 -4.16 -28.45
N HIS A 304 -2.95 -4.26 -27.48
CA HIS A 304 -4.25 -3.58 -27.47
C HIS A 304 -4.23 -2.19 -26.81
N GLN A 305 -3.11 -1.76 -26.21
CA GLN A 305 -2.99 -0.46 -25.53
C GLN A 305 -1.63 0.17 -25.81
N LYS A 306 -1.60 1.31 -26.51
CA LYS A 306 -0.37 1.99 -26.91
C LYS A 306 -0.30 3.40 -26.34
N LEU A 307 0.82 3.70 -25.68
CA LEU A 307 1.17 5.02 -25.18
C LEU A 307 2.21 5.66 -26.11
N THR A 308 1.88 6.82 -26.69
CA THR A 308 2.80 7.66 -27.46
C THR A 308 3.15 8.90 -26.64
N LEU A 309 4.43 9.04 -26.26
CA LEU A 309 4.88 10.15 -25.42
C LEU A 309 5.13 11.41 -26.26
N ASN A 310 4.60 12.54 -25.78
CA ASN A 310 4.97 13.88 -26.25
C ASN A 310 6.08 14.47 -25.35
N SER A 311 6.10 14.09 -24.07
CA SER A 311 7.15 14.37 -23.09
C SER A 311 7.20 13.25 -22.04
N GLU A 312 8.05 13.35 -21.01
CA GLU A 312 8.04 12.38 -19.90
C GLU A 312 6.70 12.32 -19.15
N ARG A 313 5.95 13.44 -19.13
CA ARG A 313 4.72 13.59 -18.35
C ARG A 313 3.46 13.72 -19.20
N SER A 314 3.59 13.80 -20.52
CA SER A 314 2.45 14.00 -21.43
C SER A 314 2.49 13.05 -22.62
N GLY A 315 1.33 12.58 -23.06
CA GLY A 315 1.25 11.66 -24.19
C GLY A 315 -0.17 11.41 -24.68
N THR A 316 -0.28 10.61 -25.73
CA THR A 316 -1.54 10.09 -26.26
C THR A 316 -1.63 8.60 -25.96
N LEU A 317 -2.70 8.20 -25.27
CA LEU A 317 -3.06 6.82 -25.01
C LEU A 317 -4.11 6.37 -26.02
N SER A 318 -3.91 5.19 -26.60
CA SER A 318 -4.88 4.54 -27.47
C SER A 318 -5.13 3.11 -26.99
N VAL A 319 -6.39 2.72 -26.88
CA VAL A 319 -6.84 1.36 -26.57
C VAL A 319 -7.72 0.88 -27.71
N GLU A 320 -7.45 -0.33 -28.21
CA GLU A 320 -8.17 -0.95 -29.32
C GLU A 320 -8.43 -2.42 -28.99
N ILE A 321 -9.71 -2.79 -28.93
CA ILE A 321 -10.14 -4.14 -28.54
C ILE A 321 -9.99 -5.08 -29.74
N PRO A 322 -9.24 -6.19 -29.60
CA PRO A 322 -9.08 -7.14 -30.68
C PRO A 322 -10.38 -7.91 -30.97
N GLU A 323 -10.63 -8.21 -32.24
CA GLU A 323 -11.66 -9.17 -32.63
C GLU A 323 -11.18 -10.59 -32.32
N ILE A 324 -11.99 -11.36 -31.58
CA ILE A 324 -11.67 -12.73 -31.20
C ILE A 324 -12.62 -13.68 -31.91
N GLU A 325 -12.07 -14.50 -32.81
CA GLU A 325 -12.79 -15.56 -33.50
C GLU A 325 -12.58 -16.90 -32.80
N ASP A 326 -13.67 -17.51 -32.30
CA ASP A 326 -13.65 -18.79 -31.57
C ASP A 326 -12.86 -19.90 -32.29
N GLY A 327 -12.89 -19.92 -33.64
CA GLY A 327 -12.23 -20.95 -34.46
C GLY A 327 -10.70 -20.87 -34.51
N ASN A 328 -10.11 -19.74 -34.13
CA ASN A 328 -8.65 -19.54 -34.11
C ASN A 328 -8.05 -19.72 -32.71
N CYS A 329 -8.90 -19.91 -31.70
CA CYS A 329 -8.47 -20.09 -30.31
C CYS A 329 -8.03 -21.54 -30.07
N VAL A 330 -6.99 -21.71 -29.26
CA VAL A 330 -6.42 -23.03 -28.95
C VAL A 330 -7.33 -23.86 -28.04
N ASP A 331 -7.18 -25.18 -28.06
CA ASP A 331 -7.89 -26.07 -27.14
C ASP A 331 -7.13 -26.25 -25.81
N LEU A 332 -7.86 -26.70 -24.78
CA LEU A 332 -7.35 -26.97 -23.44
C LEU A 332 -6.79 -28.39 -23.29
N PRO A 333 -5.80 -28.60 -22.40
CA PRO A 333 -5.04 -27.58 -21.69
C PRO A 333 -4.01 -26.89 -22.60
N ILE A 334 -3.67 -25.64 -22.32
CA ILE A 334 -2.64 -24.92 -23.08
C ILE A 334 -1.26 -25.31 -22.54
N GLU A 335 -0.55 -26.13 -23.30
CA GLU A 335 0.77 -26.67 -22.96
C GLU A 335 1.90 -25.85 -23.61
N ASP A 336 2.04 -24.59 -23.19
CA ASP A 336 3.17 -23.74 -23.57
C ASP A 336 4.12 -23.57 -22.37
N SER A 337 5.41 -23.86 -22.57
CA SER A 337 6.43 -23.70 -21.53
C SER A 337 6.63 -22.24 -21.09
N GLU A 338 6.45 -21.27 -22.00
CA GLU A 338 6.59 -19.85 -21.69
C GLU A 338 5.43 -19.31 -20.83
N LEU A 339 4.29 -20.02 -20.84
CA LEU A 339 3.08 -19.63 -20.11
C LEU A 339 2.91 -20.35 -18.76
N GLN A 340 3.82 -21.26 -18.40
CA GLN A 340 3.71 -22.07 -17.17
C GLN A 340 3.58 -21.24 -15.89
N THR A 341 4.26 -20.09 -15.83
CA THR A 341 4.14 -19.19 -14.67
C THR A 341 2.72 -18.67 -14.51
N PHE A 342 1.99 -18.44 -15.61
CA PHE A 342 0.60 -17.98 -15.60
C PHE A 342 -0.42 -19.09 -15.38
N LEU A 343 0.02 -20.33 -15.17
CA LEU A 343 -0.79 -21.47 -14.73
C LEU A 343 -0.58 -21.78 -13.24
N SER A 344 0.47 -21.23 -12.63
CA SER A 344 0.86 -21.57 -11.26
C SER A 344 -0.07 -20.94 -10.22
N PRO A 345 -0.35 -21.64 -9.10
CA PRO A 345 -1.09 -21.08 -7.98
C PRO A 345 -0.26 -20.06 -7.20
N THR A 346 -0.93 -19.15 -6.50
CA THR A 346 -0.33 -18.14 -5.62
C THR A 346 -1.14 -18.03 -4.32
N ALA A 347 -0.70 -17.19 -3.37
CA ALA A 347 -1.34 -17.08 -2.06
C ALA A 347 -2.83 -16.68 -2.13
N PHE A 348 -3.22 -15.88 -3.12
CA PHE A 348 -4.61 -15.43 -3.33
C PHE A 348 -5.31 -16.12 -4.51
N ILE A 349 -4.57 -16.90 -5.31
CA ILE A 349 -5.06 -17.61 -6.50
C ILE A 349 -4.75 -19.10 -6.32
N GLU A 350 -5.57 -19.80 -5.55
CA GLU A 350 -5.41 -21.20 -5.19
C GLU A 350 -5.85 -22.16 -6.32
N ALA A 351 -5.33 -21.96 -7.54
CA ALA A 351 -5.70 -22.72 -8.74
C ALA A 351 -5.51 -24.25 -8.62
N ALA A 352 -4.60 -24.70 -7.77
CA ALA A 352 -4.36 -26.12 -7.50
C ALA A 352 -5.36 -26.75 -6.52
N HIS A 353 -6.24 -25.95 -5.89
CA HIS A 353 -7.17 -26.44 -4.89
C HIS A 353 -8.27 -27.33 -5.52
N PRO A 354 -8.55 -28.54 -4.97
CA PRO A 354 -9.51 -29.46 -5.54
C PRO A 354 -10.91 -28.88 -5.78
N ASN A 355 -11.40 -28.03 -4.87
CA ASN A 355 -12.73 -27.43 -5.00
C ASN A 355 -12.81 -26.41 -6.16
N ILE A 356 -11.75 -25.64 -6.39
CA ILE A 356 -11.67 -24.69 -7.51
C ILE A 356 -11.72 -25.46 -8.82
N ARG A 357 -10.87 -26.49 -8.95
CA ARG A 357 -10.82 -27.33 -10.15
C ARG A 357 -12.14 -28.08 -10.39
N ALA A 358 -12.73 -28.67 -9.35
CA ALA A 358 -13.99 -29.40 -9.46
C ALA A 358 -15.12 -28.48 -9.96
N LYS A 359 -15.22 -27.26 -9.41
CA LYS A 359 -16.22 -26.29 -9.87
C LYS A 359 -15.96 -25.82 -11.30
N ALA A 360 -14.70 -25.54 -11.67
CA ALA A 360 -14.36 -25.13 -13.03
C ALA A 360 -14.72 -26.23 -14.05
N VAL A 361 -14.37 -27.49 -13.78
CA VAL A 361 -14.70 -28.65 -14.65
C VAL A 361 -16.22 -28.83 -14.79
N GLU A 362 -16.99 -28.67 -13.70
CA GLU A 362 -18.46 -28.68 -13.74
C GLU A 362 -19.02 -27.59 -14.68
N ILE A 363 -18.49 -26.37 -14.62
CA ILE A 363 -18.94 -25.24 -15.46
C ILE A 363 -18.59 -25.48 -16.94
N LEU A 364 -17.44 -26.09 -17.23
CA LEU A 364 -17.02 -26.32 -18.60
C LEU A 364 -17.92 -27.32 -19.33
N ASP A 365 -18.45 -28.32 -18.64
CA ASP A 365 -19.33 -29.35 -19.21
C ASP A 365 -18.75 -29.94 -20.51
N GLY A 366 -17.47 -30.32 -20.47
CA GLY A 366 -16.75 -30.89 -21.61
C GLY A 366 -16.31 -29.90 -22.69
N GLU A 367 -16.48 -28.58 -22.51
CA GLU A 367 -15.93 -27.58 -23.43
C GLU A 367 -14.39 -27.59 -23.41
N VAL A 368 -13.79 -27.69 -24.59
CA VAL A 368 -12.33 -27.76 -24.77
C VAL A 368 -11.75 -26.53 -25.45
N ASN A 369 -12.55 -25.71 -26.14
CA ASN A 369 -12.03 -24.49 -26.75
C ASN A 369 -11.77 -23.44 -25.67
N SER A 370 -10.54 -22.94 -25.60
CA SER A 370 -10.08 -22.06 -24.52
C SER A 370 -10.92 -20.79 -24.38
N TRP A 371 -11.37 -20.20 -25.49
CA TRP A 371 -12.18 -18.99 -25.45
C TRP A 371 -13.62 -19.24 -25.02
N ARG A 372 -14.27 -20.30 -25.53
CA ARG A 372 -15.60 -20.69 -25.04
C ARG A 372 -15.57 -21.09 -23.56
N ALA A 373 -14.52 -21.79 -23.13
CA ALA A 373 -14.28 -22.12 -21.74
C ALA A 373 -14.14 -20.85 -20.87
N ALA A 374 -13.29 -19.89 -21.27
CA ALA A 374 -13.13 -18.62 -20.57
C ALA A 374 -14.45 -17.84 -20.45
N LYS A 375 -15.23 -17.73 -21.55
CA LYS A 375 -16.56 -17.09 -21.55
C LYS A 375 -17.52 -17.75 -20.56
N LYS A 376 -17.56 -19.09 -20.51
CA LYS A 376 -18.40 -19.85 -19.56
C LYS A 376 -18.02 -19.54 -18.11
N LEU A 377 -16.72 -19.62 -17.79
CA LEU A 377 -16.20 -19.33 -16.45
C LEU A 377 -16.51 -17.88 -16.04
N SER A 378 -16.19 -16.90 -16.89
CA SER A 378 -16.45 -15.48 -16.62
C SER A 378 -17.93 -15.19 -16.38
N THR A 379 -18.80 -15.75 -17.23
CA THR A 379 -20.26 -15.62 -17.09
C THR A 379 -20.75 -16.23 -15.77
N TRP A 380 -20.20 -17.38 -15.36
CA TRP A 380 -20.57 -18.02 -14.10
C TRP A 380 -20.14 -17.17 -12.91
N VAL A 381 -18.91 -16.65 -12.91
CA VAL A 381 -18.40 -15.79 -11.82
C VAL A 381 -19.30 -14.55 -11.66
N TYR A 382 -19.58 -13.83 -12.76
CA TYR A 382 -20.47 -12.66 -12.76
C TYR A 382 -21.86 -12.95 -12.17
N LYS A 383 -22.45 -14.11 -12.51
CA LYS A 383 -23.81 -14.48 -12.06
C LYS A 383 -23.85 -15.03 -10.63
N SER A 384 -22.73 -15.58 -10.15
CA SER A 384 -22.67 -16.30 -8.87
C SER A 384 -22.33 -15.36 -7.72
N ILE A 385 -21.45 -14.38 -7.93
CA ILE A 385 -21.13 -13.38 -6.91
C ILE A 385 -22.25 -12.33 -6.87
N ARG A 386 -23.20 -12.51 -5.95
CA ARG A 386 -24.40 -11.65 -5.84
C ARG A 386 -24.26 -10.56 -4.80
N ASN A 387 -23.45 -10.80 -3.77
CA ASN A 387 -23.18 -9.79 -2.76
C ASN A 387 -21.87 -9.08 -3.09
N LYS A 388 -21.99 -7.84 -3.60
CA LYS A 388 -20.85 -6.97 -3.87
C LYS A 388 -20.32 -6.23 -2.63
N LYS A 389 -20.88 -6.53 -1.45
CA LYS A 389 -20.40 -6.01 -0.16
C LYS A 389 -19.66 -7.11 0.55
N LEU A 390 -18.39 -6.87 0.83
CA LEU A 390 -17.60 -7.75 1.65
C LEU A 390 -17.70 -7.36 3.13
N SER A 391 -17.66 -8.35 4.00
CA SER A 391 -17.38 -8.18 5.42
C SER A 391 -16.08 -8.94 5.73
N GLY A 392 -14.97 -8.23 5.92
CA GLY A 392 -13.75 -8.83 6.48
C GLY A 392 -12.47 -8.87 5.63
N GLY A 393 -12.26 -7.93 4.69
CA GLY A 393 -11.00 -7.79 3.96
C GLY A 393 -10.88 -8.68 2.71
N PHE A 394 -9.72 -8.64 2.03
CA PHE A 394 -9.49 -9.36 0.78
C PHE A 394 -9.66 -10.87 0.92
N ASN A 395 -10.52 -11.46 0.09
CA ASN A 395 -10.70 -12.91 0.04
C ASN A 395 -9.79 -13.56 -1.01
N SER A 396 -9.19 -14.68 -0.64
CA SER A 396 -8.53 -15.57 -1.59
C SER A 396 -9.57 -16.22 -2.51
N SER A 397 -9.15 -16.71 -3.67
CA SER A 397 -10.04 -17.37 -4.63
C SER A 397 -10.86 -18.51 -4.00
N LEU A 398 -10.30 -19.27 -3.06
CA LEU A 398 -11.03 -20.33 -2.36
C LEU A 398 -12.14 -19.76 -1.46
N LYS A 399 -11.81 -18.75 -0.63
CA LYS A 399 -12.82 -18.08 0.20
C LYS A 399 -13.92 -17.42 -0.62
N THR A 400 -13.57 -16.86 -1.78
CA THR A 400 -14.54 -16.28 -2.71
C THR A 400 -15.46 -17.35 -3.28
N LEU A 401 -14.94 -18.52 -3.65
CA LEU A 401 -15.77 -19.64 -4.11
C LEU A 401 -16.77 -20.10 -3.03
N GLU A 402 -16.34 -20.13 -1.77
CA GLU A 402 -17.18 -20.55 -0.63
C GLU A 402 -18.24 -19.50 -0.28
N SER A 403 -17.88 -18.22 -0.29
CA SER A 403 -18.76 -17.12 0.14
C SER A 403 -19.65 -16.55 -0.97
N LEU A 404 -19.22 -16.66 -2.23
CA LEU A 404 -19.84 -16.03 -3.41
C LEU A 404 -20.15 -14.54 -3.19
N SER A 405 -19.19 -13.84 -2.57
CA SER A 405 -19.28 -12.44 -2.20
C SER A 405 -17.97 -11.73 -2.49
N GLY A 406 -18.05 -10.51 -3.00
CA GLY A 406 -16.89 -9.63 -3.17
C GLY A 406 -17.01 -8.68 -4.37
N ASP A 407 -15.97 -7.89 -4.57
CA ASP A 407 -15.89 -6.82 -5.57
C ASP A 407 -15.00 -7.22 -6.76
N CYS A 408 -14.40 -6.26 -7.45
CA CYS A 408 -13.52 -6.50 -8.58
C CYS A 408 -12.34 -7.41 -8.26
N THR A 409 -11.82 -7.36 -7.05
CA THR A 409 -10.70 -8.20 -6.59
C THR A 409 -11.14 -9.66 -6.55
N GLU A 410 -12.23 -9.97 -5.85
CA GLU A 410 -12.75 -11.33 -5.70
C GLU A 410 -13.20 -11.95 -7.02
N HIS A 411 -13.87 -11.17 -7.87
CA HIS A 411 -14.24 -11.63 -9.21
C HIS A 411 -13.00 -11.99 -10.04
N THR A 412 -11.94 -11.16 -9.94
CA THR A 412 -10.69 -11.36 -10.66
C THR A 412 -9.95 -12.61 -10.18
N VAL A 413 -9.67 -12.72 -8.88
CA VAL A 413 -8.89 -13.86 -8.34
C VAL A 413 -9.62 -15.18 -8.52
N LEU A 414 -10.96 -15.19 -8.39
CA LEU A 414 -11.74 -16.40 -8.62
C LEU A 414 -11.72 -16.83 -10.08
N LEU A 415 -11.92 -15.91 -11.03
CA LEU A 415 -11.88 -16.26 -12.45
C LEU A 415 -10.49 -16.77 -12.85
N ILE A 416 -9.41 -16.12 -12.38
CA ILE A 416 -8.04 -16.57 -12.67
C ILE A 416 -7.79 -17.96 -12.09
N ALA A 417 -8.18 -18.21 -10.83
CA ALA A 417 -7.96 -19.51 -10.20
C ALA A 417 -8.70 -20.63 -10.95
N MET A 418 -9.96 -20.38 -11.36
CA MET A 418 -10.74 -21.32 -12.17
C MET A 418 -10.08 -21.55 -13.54
N ALA A 419 -9.68 -20.49 -14.24
CA ALA A 419 -9.02 -20.56 -15.55
C ALA A 419 -7.73 -21.38 -15.49
N ARG A 420 -6.83 -21.04 -14.54
CA ARG A 420 -5.56 -21.76 -14.32
C ARG A 420 -5.78 -23.24 -13.99
N SER A 421 -6.81 -23.55 -13.18
CA SER A 421 -7.11 -24.94 -12.76
C SER A 421 -7.51 -25.89 -13.89
N VAL A 422 -7.96 -25.33 -15.03
CA VAL A 422 -8.36 -26.07 -16.24
C VAL A 422 -7.37 -25.88 -17.40
N GLY A 423 -6.21 -25.27 -17.14
CA GLY A 423 -5.15 -25.11 -18.13
C GLY A 423 -5.27 -23.87 -19.02
N ILE A 424 -6.00 -22.83 -18.61
CA ILE A 424 -6.00 -21.51 -19.25
C ILE A 424 -5.00 -20.62 -18.50
N PRO A 425 -3.88 -20.20 -19.11
CA PRO A 425 -2.97 -19.23 -18.53
C PRO A 425 -3.71 -17.91 -18.32
N ALA A 426 -3.60 -17.34 -17.12
CA ALA A 426 -4.34 -16.14 -16.75
C ALA A 426 -3.53 -15.25 -15.80
N ARG A 427 -3.76 -13.93 -15.82
CA ARG A 427 -3.05 -12.96 -14.96
C ARG A 427 -3.95 -11.79 -14.57
N ILE A 428 -3.58 -11.09 -13.51
CA ILE A 428 -4.27 -9.88 -13.04
C ILE A 428 -3.82 -8.67 -13.87
N CYS A 429 -4.80 -7.86 -14.27
CA CYS A 429 -4.62 -6.48 -14.71
C CYS A 429 -5.07 -5.53 -13.61
N SER A 430 -4.32 -4.45 -13.43
CA SER A 430 -4.71 -3.34 -12.57
C SER A 430 -4.65 -2.03 -13.35
N GLY A 431 -5.62 -1.15 -13.10
CA GLY A 431 -5.70 0.11 -13.81
C GLY A 431 -7.01 0.83 -13.57
N LEU A 432 -7.54 1.45 -14.61
CA LEU A 432 -8.71 2.33 -14.55
C LEU A 432 -9.81 1.83 -15.48
N VAL A 433 -11.06 1.92 -15.04
CA VAL A 433 -12.24 1.65 -15.88
C VAL A 433 -13.20 2.82 -15.81
N PHE A 434 -13.66 3.28 -16.97
CA PHE A 434 -14.74 4.27 -16.99
C PHE A 434 -16.07 3.64 -16.58
N SER A 435 -16.69 4.19 -15.55
CA SER A 435 -18.02 3.79 -15.11
C SER A 435 -18.80 5.01 -14.69
N LYS A 436 -20.06 5.12 -15.13
CA LYS A 436 -20.96 6.26 -14.85
C LYS A 436 -20.41 7.63 -15.31
N ASP A 437 -19.54 8.25 -14.52
CA ASP A 437 -19.10 9.63 -14.61
C ASP A 437 -17.57 9.82 -14.60
N ALA A 438 -16.82 8.78 -14.21
CA ALA A 438 -15.38 8.89 -13.99
C ALA A 438 -14.65 7.58 -14.30
N PHE A 439 -13.33 7.66 -14.38
CA PHE A 439 -12.45 6.51 -14.33
C PHE A 439 -12.19 6.13 -12.87
N TYR A 440 -12.48 4.89 -12.54
CA TYR A 440 -12.29 4.31 -11.21
C TYR A 440 -11.19 3.27 -11.26
N TYR A 441 -10.37 3.20 -10.22
CA TYR A 441 -9.39 2.14 -10.14
C TYR A 441 -10.05 0.78 -10.00
N HIS A 442 -9.51 -0.20 -10.70
CA HIS A 442 -10.16 -1.48 -10.91
C HIS A 442 -9.13 -2.61 -11.12
N PHE A 443 -9.55 -3.82 -10.78
CA PHE A 443 -8.82 -5.06 -11.07
C PHE A 443 -9.67 -5.93 -11.96
N TRP A 444 -9.06 -6.50 -12.99
CA TRP A 444 -9.73 -7.42 -13.90
C TRP A 444 -8.76 -8.48 -14.42
N PRO A 445 -9.27 -9.65 -14.86
CA PRO A 445 -8.43 -10.73 -15.37
C PRO A 445 -8.12 -10.60 -16.87
N GLU A 446 -6.95 -11.11 -17.25
CA GLU A 446 -6.56 -11.34 -18.63
C GLU A 446 -6.21 -12.83 -18.81
N VAL A 447 -6.80 -13.45 -19.84
CA VAL A 447 -6.65 -14.88 -20.13
C VAL A 447 -5.96 -15.08 -21.47
N TYR A 448 -5.20 -16.16 -21.61
CA TYR A 448 -4.57 -16.53 -22.87
C TYR A 448 -5.38 -17.61 -23.58
N VAL A 449 -5.80 -17.33 -24.81
CA VAL A 449 -6.61 -18.23 -25.67
C VAL A 449 -5.95 -18.48 -27.03
N GLY A 450 -4.62 -18.30 -27.11
CA GLY A 450 -3.85 -18.13 -28.35
C GLY A 450 -3.41 -16.67 -28.54
N THR A 451 -4.15 -15.75 -27.92
CA THR A 451 -3.77 -14.37 -27.67
C THR A 451 -4.25 -13.97 -26.26
N TRP A 452 -3.68 -12.91 -25.70
CA TRP A 452 -4.14 -12.37 -24.42
C TRP A 452 -5.43 -11.57 -24.62
N VAL A 453 -6.46 -11.91 -23.85
CA VAL A 453 -7.78 -11.28 -23.89
C VAL A 453 -8.17 -10.84 -22.50
N GLN A 454 -8.42 -9.54 -22.35
CA GLN A 454 -8.93 -8.97 -21.10
C GLN A 454 -10.43 -9.23 -20.98
N MET A 455 -10.85 -9.65 -19.80
CA MET A 455 -12.25 -9.90 -19.44
C MET A 455 -12.58 -9.09 -18.20
N ASP A 456 -13.85 -8.78 -17.96
CA ASP A 456 -14.29 -8.20 -16.68
C ASP A 456 -15.55 -8.88 -16.14
N PRO A 457 -15.39 -9.94 -15.32
CA PRO A 457 -16.51 -10.61 -14.68
C PRO A 457 -17.23 -9.73 -13.64
N THR A 458 -16.67 -8.60 -13.20
CA THR A 458 -17.32 -7.67 -12.26
C THR A 458 -18.42 -6.86 -12.93
N LEU A 459 -18.15 -6.47 -14.19
CA LEU A 459 -19.06 -5.71 -15.06
C LEU A 459 -19.87 -6.62 -16.00
N GLY A 460 -19.62 -7.93 -15.98
CA GLY A 460 -20.29 -8.90 -16.85
C GLY A 460 -19.82 -8.82 -18.31
N GLN A 461 -18.62 -8.29 -18.54
CA GLN A 461 -18.01 -8.15 -19.85
C GLN A 461 -17.14 -9.39 -20.14
N THR A 462 -17.54 -10.19 -21.13
CA THR A 462 -16.69 -11.31 -21.57
C THR A 462 -15.43 -10.83 -22.26
N ILE A 463 -15.47 -9.67 -22.91
CA ILE A 463 -14.29 -8.92 -23.39
C ILE A 463 -14.37 -7.54 -22.75
N ALA A 464 -13.32 -7.15 -22.02
CA ALA A 464 -13.20 -5.80 -21.47
C ALA A 464 -13.20 -4.77 -22.61
N ASP A 465 -14.00 -3.70 -22.47
CA ASP A 465 -14.09 -2.67 -23.50
C ASP A 465 -12.90 -1.69 -23.47
N ALA A 466 -12.80 -0.83 -24.50
CA ALA A 466 -11.69 0.11 -24.64
C ALA A 466 -11.62 1.17 -23.53
N ASN A 467 -12.61 1.23 -22.63
CA ASN A 467 -12.57 2.12 -21.48
C ASN A 467 -11.75 1.53 -20.31
N HIS A 468 -11.12 0.37 -20.50
CA HIS A 468 -10.15 -0.21 -19.57
C HIS A 468 -8.75 0.28 -19.91
N ILE A 469 -8.18 1.11 -19.05
CA ILE A 469 -6.81 1.61 -19.15
C ILE A 469 -5.94 0.80 -18.20
N GLN A 470 -5.11 -0.08 -18.74
CA GLN A 470 -4.20 -0.90 -17.96
C GLN A 470 -2.99 -0.08 -17.48
N LEU A 471 -2.81 0.05 -16.17
CA LEU A 471 -1.63 0.70 -15.60
C LEU A 471 -0.52 -0.33 -15.36
N GLN A 472 -0.88 -1.55 -14.92
CA GLN A 472 0.07 -2.62 -14.67
C GLN A 472 -0.53 -4.03 -14.91
N GLY A 473 0.37 -5.02 -15.00
CA GLY A 473 0.04 -6.44 -15.03
C GLY A 473 1.23 -7.26 -15.53
N ASN A 474 1.90 -8.05 -14.67
CA ASN A 474 2.89 -9.05 -15.10
C ASN A 474 3.34 -10.06 -14.00
N ILE A 475 3.91 -11.17 -14.50
CA ILE A 475 4.60 -12.37 -13.96
C ILE A 475 4.74 -12.65 -12.45
N LEU A 476 4.95 -11.68 -11.57
CA LEU A 476 5.21 -11.95 -10.15
C LEU A 476 4.02 -11.46 -9.34
N GLU A 477 3.05 -12.34 -9.14
CA GLU A 477 2.08 -12.22 -8.06
C GLU A 477 2.80 -12.75 -6.79
N SER A 478 3.75 -12.01 -6.22
CA SER A 478 4.66 -12.51 -5.17
C SER A 478 4.00 -12.77 -3.80
N GLY A 479 2.68 -12.95 -3.79
CA GLY A 479 1.89 -13.21 -2.59
C GLY A 479 1.57 -11.96 -1.78
N THR A 480 1.78 -10.75 -2.34
CA THR A 480 1.48 -9.48 -1.65
C THR A 480 0.61 -8.56 -2.50
N MET A 481 -0.25 -7.80 -1.82
CA MET A 481 -1.20 -6.87 -2.44
C MET A 481 -0.53 -5.65 -3.09
N VAL A 482 0.67 -5.29 -2.62
CA VAL A 482 1.37 -4.05 -2.99
C VAL A 482 1.83 -4.05 -4.45
N GLU A 483 2.24 -5.21 -4.97
CA GLU A 483 2.63 -5.34 -6.39
C GLU A 483 1.45 -5.13 -7.35
N PHE A 484 0.21 -5.40 -6.91
CA PHE A 484 -0.97 -5.14 -7.73
C PHE A 484 -1.27 -3.64 -7.85
N THR A 485 -0.78 -2.84 -6.89
CA THR A 485 -1.15 -1.43 -6.70
C THR A 485 -0.06 -0.42 -7.05
N GLU A 486 1.16 -0.84 -7.41
CA GLU A 486 2.26 0.10 -7.68
C GLU A 486 1.92 1.09 -8.82
N GLY A 487 1.42 0.60 -9.94
CA GLY A 487 0.96 1.43 -11.07
C GLY A 487 -0.21 2.33 -10.69
N VAL A 488 -1.09 1.87 -9.81
CA VAL A 488 -2.22 2.65 -9.25
C VAL A 488 -1.70 3.84 -8.43
N PHE A 489 -0.71 3.60 -7.57
CA PHE A 489 -0.11 4.66 -6.76
C PHE A 489 0.63 5.71 -7.58
N ARG A 490 1.27 5.32 -8.68
CA ARG A 490 1.96 6.27 -9.58
C ARG A 490 1.00 7.24 -10.29
N THR A 491 -0.28 6.90 -10.43
CA THR A 491 -1.28 7.74 -11.09
C THR A 491 -2.26 8.41 -10.11
N LEU A 492 -2.29 7.95 -8.85
CA LEU A 492 -3.26 8.40 -7.86
C LEU A 492 -3.16 9.91 -7.63
N ASN A 493 -4.28 10.63 -7.78
CA ASN A 493 -4.37 12.10 -7.69
C ASN A 493 -3.35 12.87 -8.57
N GLN A 494 -2.77 12.23 -9.59
CA GLN A 494 -1.73 12.80 -10.45
C GLN A 494 -2.10 12.74 -11.94
N LEU A 495 -2.92 11.77 -12.35
CA LEU A 495 -3.26 11.52 -13.75
C LEU A 495 -4.51 12.30 -14.19
N GLU A 496 -4.35 13.08 -15.25
CA GLU A 496 -5.43 13.71 -15.99
C GLU A 496 -5.67 12.97 -17.32
N ILE A 497 -6.94 12.86 -17.71
CA ILE A 497 -7.39 12.16 -18.93
C ILE A 497 -8.34 13.08 -19.71
N ASP A 498 -7.94 13.49 -20.91
CA ASP A 498 -8.77 14.22 -21.86
C ASP A 498 -9.13 13.33 -23.05
N ILE A 499 -10.41 12.98 -23.18
CA ILE A 499 -10.87 12.00 -24.16
C ILE A 499 -11.06 12.66 -25.52
N VAL A 500 -10.34 12.13 -26.51
CA VAL A 500 -10.30 12.64 -27.88
C VAL A 500 -11.23 11.85 -28.80
N GLU A 501 -11.35 10.53 -28.61
CA GLU A 501 -12.15 9.63 -29.46
C GLU A 501 -13.02 8.68 -28.65
#